data_AF-A0A353Z7B9-F1
#
_entry.id   AF-A0A353Z7B9-F1
#
_cell.length_a   1.000
_cell.length_b   1.000
_cell.length_c   1.000
_cell.angle_alpha   90.00
_cell.angle_beta   90.00
_cell.angle_gamma   90.00
#
_symmetry.space_group_name_H-M   'P 1'
#
loop_
_entity.id
_entity.type
_entity.pdbx_description
1 polymer ?
#
loop_
_entity_poly.entity_id
_entity_poly.type
_entity_poly.pdbx_seq_one_letter_code
_entity_poly.pdbx_strand_id
1 'polypeptide(L)'
;MVLLTWSDGMLKDLKNRSGWDWSAIPLSLLFAVLWSGAVSTLRAEEPRFVDLSLLIAPEYPCTWTTFPPFQINHYRQIGPLSPYNSDILILDGNTGTQLDVPPHSVTAPNSGLPNAGPFGLAFTDKIEAWQFGGEACVVDCRDLLDSTPAGRSDLVNRARVQAWEKANRPLGRGDVVLFHSGFSDKYYRPFPEGRKFGADPVGGVTPGWPDPDPDCMEYLASRGVMTLGTDSTSMGPLPNLAEPTHFAGLKHGLIWTESGIGFGQLPTTGAFYCMIGPKHAGDPYSEGRAFGVVGNPLASRLIASARTKKVVDLSVTLADDMPSSWPGKGVGNHRQSYMTIRFGMNPNIKVPFMLHMLDSHTGTHLVPPSYALPKPGFDNARYAPEVRQILKEYEARYGVRGTSTVTTEQVPLAQTCGVARVVDVANLRGTTRPEQWPTSPRITAERLRQFEAAEGMLKRGEVVIFRSGWSDEFYHPLPMGEKCQADPLNGKSEGWPALASDAVVYLAERGIACVGTDAPTLGGVDERESLWTYWALGTRGMVGVEFLTNLRSLKSGHYFVFAPIKVRDCHGGPGRAIAFE
;
A
#
# COMPACT_ATOMS: atom_id res chain seq x y z
N MET A 1 -49.55 4.12 18.01
CA MET A 1 -51.01 3.98 17.86
C MET A 1 -51.41 2.70 18.61
N VAL A 2 -52.09 2.89 19.75
CA VAL A 2 -52.78 1.90 20.63
C VAL A 2 -51.96 0.76 21.26
N LEU A 3 -51.72 0.90 22.58
CA LEU A 3 -51.37 -0.16 23.54
C LEU A 3 -52.53 -1.15 23.73
N LEU A 4 -52.26 -2.42 24.00
CA LEU A 4 -53.11 -3.25 24.87
C LEU A 4 -52.30 -4.34 25.62
N THR A 5 -52.36 -4.24 26.94
CA THR A 5 -51.93 -5.18 27.99
C THR A 5 -52.94 -6.33 28.16
N TRP A 6 -52.49 -7.49 28.65
CA TRP A 6 -53.38 -8.46 29.31
C TRP A 6 -52.81 -8.88 30.66
N SER A 7 -53.66 -8.81 31.68
CA SER A 7 -53.43 -9.24 33.06
C SER A 7 -54.11 -10.58 33.32
N ASP A 8 -53.49 -11.38 34.17
CA ASP A 8 -53.99 -12.65 34.72
C ASP A 8 -55.35 -12.50 35.41
N GLY A 9 -56.29 -13.38 35.06
CA GLY A 9 -57.52 -13.57 35.82
C GLY A 9 -58.71 -13.97 34.97
N MET A 10 -58.83 -15.26 34.63
CA MET A 10 -60.11 -15.99 34.59
C MET A 10 -59.85 -17.46 34.18
N LEU A 11 -59.25 -18.20 35.11
CA LEU A 11 -59.32 -19.65 35.15
C LEU A 11 -60.61 -20.02 35.89
N LYS A 12 -61.73 -20.14 35.16
CA LYS A 12 -62.93 -20.94 35.46
C LYS A 12 -64.00 -20.66 34.41
N ASP A 13 -64.77 -21.69 34.08
CA ASP A 13 -65.89 -21.76 33.13
C ASP A 13 -65.53 -21.85 31.64
N LEU A 14 -65.34 -23.09 31.16
CA LEU A 14 -66.30 -23.74 30.26
C LEU A 14 -65.89 -25.21 30.06
N LYS A 15 -66.37 -26.07 30.97
CA LYS A 15 -66.60 -27.49 30.69
C LYS A 15 -67.95 -27.61 29.94
N ASN A 16 -67.96 -28.43 28.91
CA ASN A 16 -69.10 -29.01 28.17
C ASN A 16 -69.51 -28.34 26.84
N ARG A 17 -69.69 -29.22 25.83
CA ARG A 17 -70.02 -29.04 24.39
C ARG A 17 -68.74 -28.90 23.56
N SER A 18 -68.39 -29.76 22.62
CA SER A 18 -69.07 -30.81 21.85
C SER A 18 -67.99 -31.78 21.36
N GLY A 19 -68.26 -33.08 21.47
CA GLY A 19 -67.28 -34.14 21.29
C GLY A 19 -66.74 -34.28 19.88
N TRP A 20 -65.42 -34.34 19.77
CA TRP A 20 -64.68 -34.83 18.61
C TRP A 20 -63.71 -35.90 19.11
N ASP A 21 -63.93 -37.11 18.62
CA ASP A 21 -63.08 -38.29 18.75
C ASP A 21 -61.82 -38.10 17.89
N TRP A 22 -60.65 -38.19 18.52
CA TRP A 22 -59.33 -38.07 17.87
C TRP A 22 -58.52 -39.37 18.06
N SER A 23 -59.12 -40.54 17.80
CA SER A 23 -58.36 -41.75 17.55
C SER A 23 -57.80 -41.77 16.12
N ALA A 24 -56.75 -40.97 15.86
CA ALA A 24 -55.72 -41.18 14.84
C ALA A 24 -54.91 -39.89 14.60
N ILE A 25 -53.86 -39.65 15.39
CA ILE A 25 -52.74 -38.79 14.97
C ILE A 25 -51.44 -39.51 15.33
N PRO A 26 -50.54 -39.78 14.37
CA PRO A 26 -49.31 -40.50 14.60
C PRO A 26 -48.30 -39.68 15.42
N LEU A 27 -47.49 -40.39 16.22
CA LEU A 27 -46.30 -39.90 16.91
C LEU A 27 -45.30 -39.29 15.90
N SER A 28 -45.41 -37.98 15.64
CA SER A 28 -44.33 -37.24 14.95
C SER A 28 -44.30 -35.74 15.21
N LEU A 29 -45.00 -35.23 16.24
CA LEU A 29 -45.09 -33.79 16.52
C LEU A 29 -44.82 -33.41 17.98
N LEU A 30 -43.87 -34.10 18.62
CA LEU A 30 -43.47 -33.84 20.00
C LEU A 30 -41.95 -33.68 20.14
N PHE A 31 -41.35 -32.83 19.31
CA PHE A 31 -40.03 -32.21 19.53
C PHE A 31 -39.89 -30.95 18.65
N ALA A 32 -40.79 -29.99 18.83
CA ALA A 32 -40.73 -28.71 18.12
C ALA A 32 -41.15 -27.54 19.02
N VAL A 33 -40.67 -27.52 20.27
CA VAL A 33 -40.66 -26.31 21.10
C VAL A 33 -39.39 -26.37 21.94
N LEU A 34 -38.62 -25.28 21.96
CA LEU A 34 -37.34 -25.07 22.65
C LEU A 34 -36.05 -25.33 21.86
N TRP A 35 -35.87 -24.60 20.75
CA TRP A 35 -34.55 -24.00 20.43
C TRP A 35 -34.71 -22.92 19.34
N SER A 36 -35.33 -21.80 19.70
CA SER A 36 -35.10 -20.52 19.01
C SER A 36 -34.14 -19.70 19.85
N GLY A 37 -32.98 -20.28 20.16
CA GLY A 37 -31.79 -19.48 20.43
C GLY A 37 -31.39 -18.91 19.08
N ALA A 38 -31.58 -17.60 18.89
CA ALA A 38 -30.98 -16.88 17.79
C ALA A 38 -29.45 -16.96 17.96
N VAL A 39 -28.85 -18.05 17.50
CA VAL A 39 -27.46 -18.04 17.09
C VAL A 39 -27.46 -17.09 15.91
N SER A 40 -27.01 -15.86 16.14
CA SER A 40 -26.54 -15.06 15.03
C SER A 40 -25.43 -15.89 14.40
N THR A 41 -25.74 -16.54 13.29
CA THR A 41 -24.68 -16.95 12.38
C THR A 41 -24.02 -15.63 11.98
N LEU A 42 -22.91 -15.29 12.67
CA LEU A 42 -21.91 -14.36 12.18
C LEU A 42 -21.59 -14.87 10.77
N ARG A 43 -22.26 -14.32 9.76
CA ARG A 43 -21.77 -14.43 8.39
C ARG A 43 -20.38 -13.83 8.48
N ALA A 44 -19.36 -14.68 8.40
CA ALA A 44 -18.01 -14.21 8.22
C ALA A 44 -18.05 -13.30 6.99
N GLU A 45 -17.89 -12.00 7.21
CA GLU A 45 -17.83 -11.05 6.12
C GLU A 45 -16.61 -11.43 5.29
N GLU A 46 -16.80 -11.62 3.98
CA GLU A 46 -15.70 -11.99 3.09
C GLU A 46 -14.57 -10.96 3.19
N PRO A 47 -13.31 -11.39 3.32
CA PRO A 47 -12.19 -10.47 3.39
C PRO A 47 -12.18 -9.47 2.24
N ARG A 48 -12.14 -8.18 2.57
CA ARG A 48 -12.16 -7.09 1.58
C ARG A 48 -11.19 -5.99 1.95
N PHE A 49 -10.46 -5.50 0.95
CA PHE A 49 -9.63 -4.30 1.07
C PHE A 49 -10.49 -3.03 0.96
N VAL A 50 -10.17 -2.06 1.82
CA VAL A 50 -10.72 -0.71 1.80
C VAL A 50 -9.54 0.22 1.53
N ASP A 51 -9.54 0.91 0.40
CA ASP A 51 -8.51 1.91 0.10
C ASP A 51 -8.83 3.21 0.86
N LEU A 52 -7.92 3.62 1.74
CA LEU A 52 -8.08 4.76 2.65
C LEU A 52 -7.15 5.91 2.28
N SER A 53 -6.70 5.94 1.02
CA SER A 53 -5.73 6.91 0.52
C SER A 53 -6.34 7.91 -0.46
N LEU A 54 -5.85 9.14 -0.34
CA LEU A 54 -6.13 10.23 -1.27
C LEU A 54 -5.55 9.95 -2.64
N LEU A 55 -6.24 10.44 -3.68
CA LEU A 55 -5.76 10.40 -5.06
C LEU A 55 -4.74 11.53 -5.28
N ILE A 56 -3.51 11.20 -5.65
CA ILE A 56 -2.48 12.20 -5.96
C ILE A 56 -2.61 12.63 -7.42
N ALA A 57 -2.85 13.91 -7.66
CA ALA A 57 -2.84 14.52 -8.99
C ALA A 57 -2.57 16.03 -8.90
N PRO A 58 -2.00 16.66 -9.95
CA PRO A 58 -1.60 18.09 -9.89
C PRO A 58 -2.75 19.06 -9.60
N GLU A 59 -3.98 18.71 -9.94
CA GLU A 59 -5.16 19.52 -9.69
C GLU A 59 -5.79 19.32 -8.30
N TYR A 60 -5.23 18.46 -7.44
CA TYR A 60 -5.70 18.22 -6.07
C TYR A 60 -4.77 18.89 -5.03
N PRO A 61 -5.27 19.21 -3.82
CA PRO A 61 -4.48 19.71 -2.71
C PRO A 61 -3.67 18.59 -2.05
N CYS A 62 -2.88 17.88 -2.84
CA CYS A 62 -2.11 16.72 -2.43
C CYS A 62 -0.72 17.08 -1.89
N THR A 63 -0.36 18.34 -1.73
CA THR A 63 0.92 18.75 -1.17
C THR A 63 0.68 19.75 -0.06
N TRP A 64 1.56 19.77 0.95
CA TRP A 64 1.50 20.79 2.00
C TRP A 64 1.53 22.20 1.40
N THR A 65 0.69 23.09 1.92
CA THR A 65 0.29 24.33 1.23
C THR A 65 1.40 25.35 1.04
N THR A 66 2.53 25.19 1.73
CA THR A 66 3.72 26.05 1.63
C THR A 66 4.89 25.35 0.93
N PHE A 67 4.71 24.13 0.42
CA PHE A 67 5.74 23.34 -0.25
C PHE A 67 5.57 23.39 -1.78
N PRO A 68 6.63 23.10 -2.55
CA PRO A 68 6.52 22.97 -4.00
C PRO A 68 5.50 21.89 -4.38
N PRO A 69 4.58 22.15 -5.32
CA PRO A 69 3.50 21.22 -5.64
C PRO A 69 4.02 19.94 -6.29
N PHE A 70 3.29 18.85 -6.08
CA PHE A 70 3.44 17.60 -6.81
C PHE A 70 3.48 17.83 -8.33
N GLN A 71 4.39 17.14 -9.02
CA GLN A 71 4.49 17.15 -10.48
C GLN A 71 4.66 15.73 -11.03
N ILE A 72 4.03 15.50 -12.18
CA ILE A 72 4.22 14.30 -13.00
C ILE A 72 4.56 14.72 -14.43
N ASN A 73 5.56 14.08 -15.03
CA ASN A 73 5.94 14.27 -16.43
C ASN A 73 6.00 12.92 -17.15
N HIS A 74 5.07 12.71 -18.09
CA HIS A 74 4.98 11.54 -18.97
C HIS A 74 6.06 11.56 -20.06
N TYR A 75 7.33 11.54 -19.66
CA TYR A 75 8.47 11.81 -20.53
C TYR A 75 8.78 10.67 -21.52
N ARG A 76 8.37 9.43 -21.21
CA ARG A 76 8.42 8.29 -22.14
C ARG A 76 7.01 7.81 -22.41
N GLN A 77 6.66 7.71 -23.69
CA GLN A 77 5.36 7.23 -24.14
C GLN A 77 5.52 6.18 -25.22
N ILE A 78 4.62 5.20 -25.21
CA ILE A 78 4.51 4.16 -26.24
C ILE A 78 4.35 4.82 -27.62
N GLY A 79 5.29 4.54 -28.52
CA GLY A 79 5.35 5.20 -29.83
C GLY A 79 6.68 5.00 -30.54
N PRO A 80 7.09 5.96 -31.38
CA PRO A 80 8.33 5.85 -32.17
C PRO A 80 9.61 5.75 -31.34
N LEU A 81 9.62 6.33 -30.12
CA LEU A 81 10.83 6.48 -29.30
C LEU A 81 10.91 5.49 -28.13
N SER A 82 9.82 4.80 -27.82
CA SER A 82 9.76 3.90 -26.69
C SER A 82 8.63 2.90 -26.87
N PRO A 83 8.84 1.61 -26.59
CA PRO A 83 7.75 0.65 -26.46
C PRO A 83 7.12 0.62 -25.05
N TYR A 84 7.58 1.50 -24.15
CA TYR A 84 7.12 1.63 -22.78
C TYR A 84 6.65 3.05 -22.46
N ASN A 85 5.72 3.16 -21.52
CA ASN A 85 5.43 4.40 -20.81
C ASN A 85 6.31 4.48 -19.55
N SER A 86 6.78 5.68 -19.20
CA SER A 86 7.44 5.93 -17.92
C SER A 86 7.29 7.39 -17.56
N ASP A 87 7.17 7.66 -16.26
CA ASP A 87 6.87 8.97 -15.73
C ASP A 87 7.97 9.44 -14.77
N ILE A 88 8.23 10.74 -14.78
CA ILE A 88 9.02 11.40 -13.74
C ILE A 88 8.05 11.94 -12.71
N LEU A 89 8.31 11.62 -11.45
CA LEU A 89 7.60 12.15 -10.30
C LEU A 89 8.51 13.14 -9.57
N ILE A 90 7.94 14.28 -9.19
CA ILE A 90 8.54 15.21 -8.22
C ILE A 90 7.54 15.35 -7.08
N LEU A 91 7.89 14.82 -5.92
CA LEU A 91 7.01 14.72 -4.75
C LEU A 91 7.85 14.79 -3.49
N ASP A 92 7.23 15.09 -2.36
CA ASP A 92 7.82 14.95 -1.03
C ASP A 92 7.02 13.95 -0.20
N GLY A 93 7.54 13.55 0.94
CA GLY A 93 6.83 12.58 1.77
C GLY A 93 5.56 13.11 2.46
N ASN A 94 5.26 14.41 2.39
CA ASN A 94 3.95 14.97 2.75
C ASN A 94 2.97 15.01 1.55
N THR A 95 3.29 14.34 0.43
CA THR A 95 2.41 14.29 -0.74
C THR A 95 1.31 13.23 -0.58
N GLY A 96 0.05 13.64 -0.65
CA GLY A 96 -1.14 12.78 -0.59
C GLY A 96 -1.41 12.27 0.82
N THR A 97 -1.70 10.97 0.94
CA THR A 97 -1.73 10.30 2.24
C THR A 97 -0.30 10.04 2.68
N GLN A 98 0.09 10.60 3.82
CA GLN A 98 1.48 10.64 4.27
C GLN A 98 1.69 9.82 5.55
N LEU A 99 2.92 9.38 5.75
CA LEU A 99 3.41 8.70 6.95
C LEU A 99 4.44 9.60 7.64
N ASP A 100 4.18 9.98 8.88
CA ASP A 100 5.15 10.66 9.73
C ASP A 100 5.79 9.67 10.71
N VAL A 101 7.10 9.83 10.89
CA VAL A 101 7.91 9.03 11.80
C VAL A 101 8.68 9.94 12.77
N PRO A 102 9.27 9.42 13.87
CA PRO A 102 9.78 10.28 14.93
C PRO A 102 10.73 11.41 14.51
N PRO A 103 11.65 11.21 13.56
CA PRO A 103 12.50 12.30 13.06
C PRO A 103 11.78 13.51 12.45
N HIS A 104 10.46 13.46 12.22
CA HIS A 104 9.66 14.62 11.82
C HIS A 104 9.71 15.76 12.87
N SER A 105 9.73 15.42 14.17
CA SER A 105 9.82 16.40 15.27
C SER A 105 10.86 16.05 16.34
N VAL A 106 11.44 14.86 16.30
CA VAL A 106 12.45 14.40 17.28
C VAL A 106 13.82 14.42 16.63
N THR A 107 14.73 15.21 17.18
CA THR A 107 16.10 15.29 16.65
C THR A 107 16.97 14.17 17.21
N ALA A 108 18.08 13.89 16.53
CA ALA A 108 19.05 12.90 16.96
C ALA A 108 19.44 13.09 18.45
N PRO A 109 19.66 12.01 19.23
CA PRO A 109 19.93 12.10 20.67
C PRO A 109 21.06 13.07 21.07
N ASN A 110 22.03 13.27 20.18
CA ASN A 110 23.22 14.10 20.39
C ASN A 110 23.17 15.45 19.66
N SER A 111 22.00 15.89 19.17
CA SER A 111 21.86 17.15 18.42
C SER A 111 22.09 18.41 19.27
N GLY A 112 21.91 18.31 20.59
CA GLY A 112 21.91 19.45 21.51
C GLY A 112 20.65 20.32 21.43
N LEU A 113 19.64 19.91 20.67
CA LEU A 113 18.35 20.62 20.54
C LEU A 113 17.36 20.17 21.63
N PRO A 114 16.40 21.03 22.02
CA PRO A 114 15.43 20.71 23.09
C PRO A 114 14.55 19.50 22.80
N ASN A 115 14.34 19.17 21.52
CA ASN A 115 13.57 18.02 21.04
C ASN A 115 14.44 16.80 20.70
N ALA A 116 15.68 16.73 21.20
CA ALA A 116 16.51 15.53 21.07
C ALA A 116 15.90 14.35 21.83
N GLY A 117 15.88 13.17 21.21
CA GLY A 117 15.30 11.99 21.84
C GLY A 117 15.79 10.67 21.25
N PRO A 118 15.56 9.54 21.94
CA PRO A 118 16.06 8.22 21.54
C PRO A 118 15.54 7.75 20.18
N PHE A 119 14.39 8.28 19.73
CA PHE A 119 13.80 7.96 18.44
C PHE A 119 14.20 8.92 17.32
N GLY A 120 15.09 9.88 17.55
CA GLY A 120 15.52 10.86 16.53
C GLY A 120 16.30 10.29 15.34
N LEU A 121 16.49 8.97 15.28
CA LEU A 121 17.07 8.24 14.14
C LEU A 121 16.12 7.18 13.57
N ALA A 122 14.85 7.17 14.00
CA ALA A 122 13.83 6.23 13.55
C ALA A 122 13.17 6.69 12.24
N PHE A 123 13.98 6.86 11.20
CA PHE A 123 13.53 7.30 9.87
C PHE A 123 12.64 6.26 9.18
N THR A 124 11.97 6.63 8.09
CA THR A 124 11.01 5.77 7.37
C THR A 124 11.61 4.45 6.88
N ASP A 125 12.92 4.41 6.61
CA ASP A 125 13.66 3.21 6.23
C ASP A 125 14.09 2.33 7.43
N LYS A 126 13.98 2.85 8.66
CA LYS A 126 14.38 2.19 9.91
C LYS A 126 13.20 1.70 10.75
N ILE A 127 12.00 2.24 10.54
CA ILE A 127 10.79 1.77 11.25
C ILE A 127 10.60 0.27 11.02
N GLU A 128 10.38 -0.46 12.12
CA GLU A 128 10.16 -1.90 12.05
C GLU A 128 8.82 -2.20 11.35
N ALA A 129 8.83 -3.17 10.43
CA ALA A 129 7.69 -3.43 9.54
C ALA A 129 6.35 -3.71 10.25
N TRP A 130 6.39 -4.28 11.46
CA TRP A 130 5.19 -4.58 12.23
C TRP A 130 4.46 -3.33 12.72
N GLN A 131 5.14 -2.18 12.80
CA GLN A 131 4.56 -0.94 13.30
C GLN A 131 3.66 -0.25 12.27
N PHE A 132 3.84 -0.54 10.98
CA PHE A 132 3.05 0.06 9.90
C PHE A 132 1.55 -0.30 9.93
N GLY A 133 1.15 -1.30 10.70
CA GLY A 133 -0.25 -1.72 10.78
C GLY A 133 -0.62 -2.45 12.07
N GLY A 134 -1.92 -2.66 12.26
CA GLY A 134 -2.50 -3.26 13.47
C GLY A 134 -4.01 -3.28 13.43
N GLU A 135 -4.65 -3.46 14.57
CA GLU A 135 -6.12 -3.42 14.67
C GLU A 135 -6.63 -1.97 14.64
N ALA A 136 -7.41 -1.62 13.63
CA ALA A 136 -8.06 -0.32 13.54
C ALA A 136 -9.02 -0.11 14.72
N CYS A 137 -8.87 1.00 15.42
CA CYS A 137 -9.72 1.50 16.48
C CYS A 137 -10.24 2.88 16.07
N VAL A 138 -11.42 2.93 15.46
CA VAL A 138 -11.98 4.16 14.88
C VAL A 138 -12.66 5.00 15.95
N VAL A 139 -12.10 6.17 16.24
CA VAL A 139 -12.66 7.18 17.16
C VAL A 139 -13.44 8.20 16.34
N ASP A 140 -14.75 8.27 16.57
CA ASP A 140 -15.61 9.24 15.88
C ASP A 140 -15.40 10.65 16.45
N CYS A 141 -15.04 11.57 15.55
CA CYS A 141 -14.75 12.97 15.81
C CYS A 141 -15.56 13.90 14.90
N ARG A 142 -16.57 13.38 14.18
CA ARG A 142 -17.35 14.16 13.22
C ARG A 142 -18.12 15.32 13.84
N ASP A 143 -18.44 15.25 15.13
CA ASP A 143 -19.07 16.33 15.87
C ASP A 143 -18.17 17.57 16.03
N LEU A 144 -16.86 17.40 15.83
CA LEU A 144 -15.86 18.47 15.88
C LEU A 144 -15.62 19.16 14.52
N LEU A 145 -16.20 18.64 13.44
CA LEU A 145 -15.97 19.17 12.09
C LEU A 145 -16.64 20.56 11.94
N ASP A 146 -15.84 21.56 11.56
CA ASP A 146 -16.26 22.97 11.41
C ASP A 146 -16.88 23.61 12.67
N SER A 147 -16.61 23.09 13.88
CA SER A 147 -17.20 23.58 15.14
C SER A 147 -16.54 24.88 15.66
N THR A 148 -15.44 25.31 15.05
CA THR A 148 -14.60 26.43 15.50
C THR A 148 -14.65 27.62 14.54
N PRO A 149 -14.23 28.82 14.98
CA PRO A 149 -13.97 29.95 14.09
C PRO A 149 -12.87 29.65 13.06
N ALA A 150 -12.79 30.48 12.03
CA ALA A 150 -11.76 30.37 11.01
C ALA A 150 -10.33 30.42 11.58
N GLY A 151 -9.43 29.61 11.02
CA GLY A 151 -8.03 29.51 11.45
C GLY A 151 -7.80 28.76 12.77
N ARG A 152 -8.83 28.07 13.30
CA ARG A 152 -8.74 27.31 14.55
C ARG A 152 -9.25 25.89 14.38
N SER A 153 -8.55 24.94 14.99
CA SER A 153 -8.99 23.56 15.11
C SER A 153 -9.76 23.33 16.41
N ASP A 154 -10.71 22.41 16.39
CA ASP A 154 -11.24 21.79 17.61
C ASP A 154 -10.35 20.60 18.02
N LEU A 155 -10.47 20.15 19.27
CA LEU A 155 -9.50 19.23 19.88
C LEU A 155 -10.10 17.88 20.24
N VAL A 156 -9.42 16.82 19.81
CA VAL A 156 -9.66 15.46 20.31
C VAL A 156 -8.89 15.27 21.61
N ASN A 157 -9.57 15.48 22.73
CA ASN A 157 -8.94 15.36 24.05
C ASN A 157 -8.90 13.91 24.56
N ARG A 158 -8.08 13.71 25.60
CA ARG A 158 -7.97 12.44 26.34
C ARG A 158 -9.33 11.87 26.80
N ALA A 159 -10.24 12.71 27.26
CA ALA A 159 -11.54 12.26 27.77
C ALA A 159 -12.39 11.59 26.69
N ARG A 160 -12.29 12.05 25.43
CA ARG A 160 -12.94 11.39 24.27
C ARG A 160 -12.39 9.97 24.07
N VAL A 161 -11.07 9.80 24.10
CA VAL A 161 -10.45 8.47 23.96
C VAL A 161 -10.85 7.55 25.13
N GLN A 162 -10.89 8.06 26.35
CA GLN A 162 -11.36 7.30 27.51
C GLN A 162 -12.83 6.91 27.41
N ALA A 163 -13.68 7.79 26.88
CA ALA A 163 -15.08 7.47 26.60
C ALA A 163 -15.21 6.37 25.53
N TRP A 164 -14.38 6.43 24.49
CA TRP A 164 -14.30 5.37 23.48
C TRP A 164 -13.87 4.04 24.10
N GLU A 165 -12.85 4.01 24.95
CA GLU A 165 -12.42 2.78 25.62
C GLU A 165 -13.51 2.19 26.52
N LYS A 166 -14.26 3.05 27.22
CA LYS A 166 -15.40 2.63 28.06
C LYS A 166 -16.54 2.02 27.25
N ALA A 167 -16.80 2.54 26.06
CA ALA A 167 -17.86 2.05 25.18
C ALA A 167 -17.46 0.79 24.40
N ASN A 168 -16.15 0.58 24.18
CA ASN A 168 -15.62 -0.50 23.37
C ASN A 168 -14.75 -1.42 24.21
N ARG A 169 -13.43 -1.16 24.24
CA ARG A 169 -12.46 -1.90 25.04
C ARG A 169 -11.24 -1.03 25.35
N PRO A 170 -10.42 -1.41 26.34
CA PRO A 170 -9.13 -0.78 26.57
C PRO A 170 -8.23 -0.85 25.32
N LEU A 171 -7.59 0.27 24.99
CA LEU A 171 -6.55 0.39 23.96
C LEU A 171 -5.21 -0.16 24.47
N GLY A 172 -4.40 -0.69 23.56
CA GLY A 172 -3.10 -1.27 23.87
C GLY A 172 -2.17 -1.44 22.67
N ARG A 173 -1.09 -2.19 22.89
CA ARG A 173 -0.08 -2.46 21.85
C ARG A 173 -0.67 -3.17 20.63
N GLY A 174 -0.35 -2.66 19.45
CA GLY A 174 -0.81 -3.18 18.16
C GLY A 174 -2.23 -2.77 17.80
N ASP A 175 -2.84 -1.85 18.55
CA ASP A 175 -3.98 -1.07 18.08
C ASP A 175 -3.47 0.12 17.24
N VAL A 176 -4.26 0.50 16.23
CA VAL A 176 -4.09 1.70 15.43
C VAL A 176 -5.28 2.61 15.69
N VAL A 177 -5.05 3.75 16.36
CA VAL A 177 -6.14 4.68 16.66
C VAL A 177 -6.35 5.63 15.48
N LEU A 178 -7.54 5.57 14.89
CA LEU A 178 -7.92 6.38 13.73
C LEU A 178 -8.92 7.44 14.14
N PHE A 179 -8.55 8.72 14.04
CA PHE A 179 -9.45 9.84 14.26
C PHE A 179 -10.26 10.11 13.00
N HIS A 180 -11.55 9.84 13.05
CA HIS A 180 -12.46 10.01 11.93
C HIS A 180 -13.31 11.26 12.13
N SER A 181 -12.92 12.34 11.46
CA SER A 181 -13.64 13.61 11.47
C SER A 181 -14.51 13.82 10.23
N GLY A 182 -14.24 13.09 9.14
CA GLY A 182 -14.82 13.30 7.83
C GLY A 182 -14.22 14.50 7.08
N PHE A 183 -13.08 15.05 7.54
CA PHE A 183 -12.49 16.25 6.95
C PHE A 183 -12.03 16.03 5.50
N SER A 184 -11.19 15.02 5.24
CA SER A 184 -10.80 14.64 3.86
C SER A 184 -12.01 14.25 3.01
N ASP A 185 -12.96 13.47 3.54
CA ASP A 185 -14.18 13.07 2.82
C ASP A 185 -14.98 14.28 2.31
N LYS A 186 -14.98 15.38 3.07
CA LYS A 186 -15.70 16.60 2.73
C LYS A 186 -14.92 17.53 1.82
N TYR A 187 -13.62 17.72 2.10
CA TYR A 187 -12.83 18.83 1.56
C TYR A 187 -11.72 18.45 0.58
N TYR A 188 -11.36 17.16 0.47
CA TYR A 188 -10.40 16.73 -0.54
C TYR A 188 -11.04 16.70 -1.93
N ARG A 189 -10.91 17.81 -2.65
CA ARG A 189 -11.51 18.05 -3.97
C ARG A 189 -10.48 18.67 -4.91
N PRO A 190 -10.68 18.63 -6.24
CA PRO A 190 -9.88 19.42 -7.15
C PRO A 190 -9.90 20.92 -6.78
N PHE A 191 -8.87 21.64 -7.17
CA PHE A 191 -8.84 23.10 -7.08
C PHE A 191 -9.86 23.74 -8.04
N PRO A 192 -10.44 24.90 -7.67
CA PRO A 192 -10.13 25.72 -6.48
C PRO A 192 -10.80 25.27 -5.18
N GLU A 193 -11.83 24.42 -5.20
CA GLU A 193 -12.57 24.00 -4.00
C GLU A 193 -11.69 23.29 -2.96
N GLY A 194 -10.70 22.53 -3.43
CA GLY A 194 -9.70 21.84 -2.61
C GLY A 194 -8.86 22.75 -1.72
N ARG A 195 -8.86 24.07 -1.94
CA ARG A 195 -8.19 25.01 -1.03
C ARG A 195 -8.67 24.88 0.42
N LYS A 196 -9.94 24.51 0.62
CA LYS A 196 -10.53 24.30 1.95
C LYS A 196 -9.91 23.11 2.71
N PHE A 197 -9.24 22.20 2.01
CA PHE A 197 -8.52 21.10 2.66
C PHE A 197 -7.31 21.61 3.46
N GLY A 198 -6.54 22.56 2.93
CA GLY A 198 -5.31 23.02 3.60
C GLY A 198 -5.16 24.53 3.64
N ALA A 199 -5.13 25.16 2.47
CA ALA A 199 -4.66 26.54 2.32
C ALA A 199 -5.59 27.56 3.01
N ASP A 200 -6.91 27.38 2.90
CA ASP A 200 -7.88 28.30 3.49
C ASP A 200 -7.94 28.19 5.03
N PRO A 201 -7.90 26.99 5.65
CA PRO A 201 -7.71 26.87 7.08
C PRO A 201 -6.43 27.53 7.60
N VAL A 202 -5.28 27.24 6.97
CA VAL A 202 -3.97 27.81 7.35
C VAL A 202 -3.96 29.33 7.17
N GLY A 203 -4.63 29.84 6.13
CA GLY A 203 -4.81 31.26 5.88
C GLY A 203 -5.84 31.97 6.78
N GLY A 204 -6.52 31.24 7.67
CA GLY A 204 -7.53 31.82 8.57
C GLY A 204 -8.85 32.18 7.89
N VAL A 205 -9.14 31.60 6.72
CA VAL A 205 -10.35 31.86 5.92
C VAL A 205 -11.49 30.91 6.31
N THR A 206 -11.17 29.66 6.64
CA THR A 206 -12.13 28.63 7.09
C THR A 206 -11.70 28.00 8.40
N PRO A 207 -12.60 27.28 9.11
CA PRO A 207 -12.21 26.49 10.28
C PRO A 207 -11.10 25.48 9.94
N GLY A 208 -10.31 25.15 10.96
CA GLY A 208 -9.30 24.11 10.91
C GLY A 208 -9.90 22.71 10.97
N TRP A 209 -9.05 21.72 10.73
CA TRP A 209 -9.37 20.31 10.93
C TRP A 209 -9.30 19.92 12.42
N PRO A 210 -10.16 19.03 12.93
CA PRO A 210 -10.10 18.59 14.32
C PRO A 210 -9.08 17.46 14.50
N ASP A 211 -8.22 17.58 15.51
CA ASP A 211 -7.16 16.61 15.78
C ASP A 211 -6.76 16.59 17.26
N PRO A 212 -6.00 15.57 17.72
CA PRO A 212 -5.65 15.43 19.13
C PRO A 212 -4.81 16.57 19.68
N ASP A 213 -5.01 16.85 20.97
CA ASP A 213 -4.10 17.72 21.72
C ASP A 213 -2.91 16.93 22.30
N PRO A 214 -1.87 17.61 22.85
CA PRO A 214 -0.73 16.92 23.43
C PRO A 214 -1.07 15.94 24.58
N ASP A 215 -2.07 16.24 25.43
CA ASP A 215 -2.47 15.32 26.53
C ASP A 215 -3.08 14.02 25.98
N CYS A 216 -3.85 14.11 24.90
CA CYS A 216 -4.35 12.94 24.18
C CYS A 216 -3.21 12.07 23.63
N MET A 217 -2.19 12.69 23.03
CA MET A 217 -1.00 11.97 22.52
C MET A 217 -0.22 11.25 23.61
N GLU A 218 0.04 11.95 24.73
CA GLU A 218 0.71 11.36 25.90
C GLU A 218 -0.11 10.21 26.49
N TYR A 219 -1.44 10.36 26.52
CA TYR A 219 -2.32 9.29 26.97
C TYR A 219 -2.20 8.05 26.08
N LEU A 220 -2.30 8.20 24.77
CA LEU A 220 -2.17 7.09 23.81
C LEU A 220 -0.81 6.40 23.91
N ALA A 221 0.27 7.16 24.03
CA ALA A 221 1.60 6.62 24.28
C ALA A 221 1.65 5.82 25.61
N SER A 222 1.01 6.31 26.67
CA SER A 222 0.92 5.59 27.96
C SER A 222 0.15 4.28 27.87
N ARG A 223 -0.71 4.10 26.85
CA ARG A 223 -1.40 2.85 26.54
C ARG A 223 -0.54 1.87 25.73
N GLY A 224 0.63 2.29 25.26
CA GLY A 224 1.49 1.50 24.39
C GLY A 224 1.00 1.43 22.95
N VAL A 225 0.12 2.36 22.54
CA VAL A 225 -0.24 2.55 21.13
C VAL A 225 0.98 3.12 20.39
N MET A 226 1.31 2.54 19.24
CA MET A 226 2.51 2.90 18.46
C MET A 226 2.19 3.51 17.10
N THR A 227 0.93 3.48 16.68
CA THR A 227 0.50 3.85 15.34
C THR A 227 -0.84 4.56 15.42
N LEU A 228 -0.95 5.74 14.81
CA LEU A 228 -2.19 6.52 14.73
C LEU A 228 -2.55 6.83 13.27
N GLY A 229 -3.74 7.38 13.05
CA GLY A 229 -4.12 7.97 11.78
C GLY A 229 -5.15 9.07 11.95
N THR A 230 -5.08 10.09 11.10
CA THR A 230 -6.09 11.15 11.00
C THR A 230 -6.54 11.31 9.54
N ASP A 231 -7.82 11.61 9.35
CA ASP A 231 -8.38 11.98 8.04
C ASP A 231 -8.28 13.48 7.77
N SER A 232 -7.56 14.21 8.61
CA SER A 232 -7.23 15.63 8.46
C SER A 232 -5.93 15.85 7.70
N THR A 233 -5.70 17.08 7.25
CA THR A 233 -4.49 17.49 6.53
C THR A 233 -3.22 17.35 7.36
N SER A 234 -3.33 17.51 8.69
CA SER A 234 -2.24 17.22 9.62
C SER A 234 -2.78 16.82 10.99
N MET A 235 -2.06 15.96 11.70
CA MET A 235 -2.25 15.59 13.11
C MET A 235 -2.09 16.78 14.05
N GLY A 236 -1.51 17.89 13.58
CA GLY A 236 -1.26 19.10 14.33
C GLY A 236 -2.41 20.12 14.27
N PRO A 237 -3.13 20.39 15.38
CA PRO A 237 -4.23 21.36 15.36
C PRO A 237 -3.75 22.81 15.19
N LEU A 238 -4.52 23.60 14.44
CA LEU A 238 -4.30 25.04 14.26
C LEU A 238 -4.78 25.86 15.47
N PRO A 239 -4.15 27.01 15.75
CA PRO A 239 -3.05 27.61 14.99
C PRO A 239 -1.64 27.26 15.53
N ASN A 240 -1.54 26.76 16.76
CA ASN A 240 -0.29 26.74 17.52
C ASN A 240 0.04 25.38 18.15
N LEU A 241 -0.72 24.33 17.81
CA LEU A 241 -0.51 22.99 18.36
C LEU A 241 0.11 22.02 17.34
N ALA A 242 0.54 22.50 16.17
CA ALA A 242 1.22 21.68 15.18
C ALA A 242 2.42 20.91 15.77
N GLU A 243 3.53 21.60 16.03
CA GLU A 243 4.72 20.97 16.60
C GLU A 243 4.51 20.37 18.02
N PRO A 244 3.80 21.02 18.96
CA PRO A 244 3.56 20.42 20.29
C PRO A 244 2.87 19.06 20.23
N THR A 245 1.89 18.88 19.35
CA THR A 245 1.16 17.62 19.19
C THR A 245 2.06 16.56 18.54
N HIS A 246 2.81 16.94 17.50
CA HIS A 246 3.76 16.02 16.86
C HIS A 246 4.80 15.53 17.86
N PHE A 247 5.47 16.44 18.56
CA PHE A 247 6.50 16.06 19.52
C PHE A 247 5.96 15.21 20.67
N ALA A 248 4.75 15.50 21.17
CA ALA A 248 4.13 14.75 22.26
C ALA A 248 3.95 13.25 21.94
N GLY A 249 3.62 12.91 20.70
CA GLY A 249 3.54 11.51 20.25
C GLY A 249 4.89 10.94 19.79
N LEU A 250 5.55 11.62 18.86
CA LEU A 250 6.76 11.12 18.18
C LEU A 250 7.92 10.84 19.13
N LYS A 251 8.06 11.58 20.24
CA LYS A 251 9.12 11.34 21.23
C LYS A 251 9.02 9.98 21.93
N HIS A 252 7.87 9.31 21.84
CA HIS A 252 7.64 7.94 22.35
C HIS A 252 7.75 6.87 21.26
N GLY A 253 8.14 7.26 20.05
CA GLY A 253 8.31 6.33 18.92
C GLY A 253 7.03 6.04 18.15
N LEU A 254 5.94 6.80 18.39
CA LEU A 254 4.73 6.68 17.59
C LEU A 254 5.02 7.05 16.13
N ILE A 255 4.26 6.46 15.22
CA ILE A 255 4.17 6.86 13.81
C ILE A 255 2.71 7.14 13.48
N TRP A 256 2.41 7.85 12.39
CA TRP A 256 1.03 7.98 11.97
C TRP A 256 0.82 8.32 10.51
N THR A 257 -0.43 8.09 10.09
CA THR A 257 -0.95 8.59 8.85
C THR A 257 -1.60 9.96 9.04
N GLU A 258 -1.23 10.93 8.21
CA GLU A 258 -2.04 12.12 7.98
C GLU A 258 -2.68 12.03 6.60
N SER A 259 -3.75 12.80 6.38
CA SER A 259 -4.46 12.85 5.11
C SER A 259 -5.00 11.47 4.68
N GLY A 260 -5.58 10.72 5.64
CA GLY A 260 -6.39 9.53 5.34
C GLY A 260 -7.78 9.91 4.82
N ILE A 261 -8.51 8.97 4.20
CA ILE A 261 -9.89 9.21 3.74
C ILE A 261 -10.78 7.98 3.95
N GLY A 262 -12.08 8.21 4.15
CA GLY A 262 -13.05 7.13 4.20
C GLY A 262 -12.93 6.22 5.42
N PHE A 263 -12.38 6.68 6.55
CA PHE A 263 -12.29 5.87 7.78
C PHE A 263 -13.65 5.37 8.28
N GLY A 264 -14.74 6.07 7.95
CA GLY A 264 -16.11 5.62 8.22
C GLY A 264 -16.54 4.34 7.49
N GLN A 265 -15.73 3.84 6.54
CA GLN A 265 -15.93 2.52 5.91
C GLN A 265 -15.43 1.36 6.77
N LEU A 266 -14.66 1.62 7.82
CA LEU A 266 -14.17 0.61 8.74
C LEU A 266 -15.16 0.42 9.91
N PRO A 267 -15.29 -0.80 10.46
CA PRO A 267 -15.96 -1.00 11.74
C PRO A 267 -15.19 -0.29 12.86
N THR A 268 -15.86 -0.03 13.99
CA THR A 268 -15.23 0.61 15.17
C THR A 268 -13.99 -0.12 15.65
N THR A 269 -13.99 -1.46 15.60
CA THR A 269 -12.85 -2.34 15.91
C THR A 269 -12.84 -3.57 15.01
N GLY A 270 -11.70 -4.27 14.93
CA GLY A 270 -11.58 -5.60 14.32
C GLY A 270 -11.18 -5.62 12.84
N ALA A 271 -11.11 -4.46 12.18
CA ALA A 271 -10.43 -4.35 10.89
C ALA A 271 -8.91 -4.27 11.09
N PHE A 272 -8.15 -4.80 10.15
CA PHE A 272 -6.72 -4.50 10.06
C PHE A 272 -6.53 -3.17 9.35
N TYR A 273 -5.67 -2.29 9.84
CA TYR A 273 -5.23 -1.08 9.15
C TYR A 273 -3.74 -1.16 8.88
N CYS A 274 -3.28 -0.62 7.74
CA CYS A 274 -1.87 -0.48 7.43
C CYS A 274 -1.61 0.76 6.56
N MET A 275 -0.46 1.40 6.79
CA MET A 275 0.08 2.46 5.94
C MET A 275 1.53 2.16 5.61
N ILE A 276 1.84 2.03 4.32
CA ILE A 276 3.20 1.82 3.83
C ILE A 276 3.49 2.76 2.67
N GLY A 277 4.74 3.22 2.59
CA GLY A 277 5.24 4.15 1.57
C GLY A 277 6.67 3.81 1.17
N PRO A 278 7.17 4.33 0.03
CA PRO A 278 8.50 4.01 -0.47
C PRO A 278 9.59 4.22 0.58
N LYS A 279 10.66 3.43 0.51
CA LYS A 279 11.65 3.29 1.57
C LYS A 279 12.80 4.30 1.41
N HIS A 280 12.50 5.59 1.51
CA HIS A 280 13.47 6.68 1.41
C HIS A 280 14.46 6.66 2.58
N ALA A 281 15.77 6.64 2.29
CA ALA A 281 16.81 6.59 3.31
C ALA A 281 16.89 7.90 4.09
N GLY A 282 16.71 7.84 5.42
CA GLY A 282 16.90 9.02 6.27
C GLY A 282 15.76 10.04 6.20
N ASP A 283 14.62 9.64 5.65
CA ASP A 283 13.46 10.52 5.51
C ASP A 283 12.61 10.55 6.79
N PRO A 284 12.21 11.74 7.28
CA PRO A 284 11.36 11.89 8.45
C PRO A 284 9.87 11.70 8.16
N TYR A 285 9.50 11.63 6.88
CA TYR A 285 8.14 11.44 6.41
C TYR A 285 8.16 10.75 5.04
N SER A 286 7.08 10.07 4.65
CA SER A 286 6.98 9.37 3.36
C SER A 286 5.54 9.39 2.86
N GLU A 287 5.38 9.67 1.57
CA GLU A 287 4.14 9.50 0.87
C GLU A 287 3.82 8.00 0.82
N GLY A 288 2.54 7.62 0.87
CA GLY A 288 2.23 6.21 0.88
C GLY A 288 0.79 5.88 0.55
N ARG A 289 0.42 4.66 0.92
CA ARG A 289 -0.89 4.09 0.66
C ARG A 289 -1.43 3.44 1.94
N ALA A 290 -2.42 4.10 2.53
CA ALA A 290 -3.20 3.60 3.65
C ALA A 290 -4.36 2.72 3.14
N PHE A 291 -4.59 1.60 3.83
CA PHE A 291 -5.69 0.71 3.54
C PHE A 291 -6.15 -0.05 4.79
N GLY A 292 -7.42 -0.49 4.75
CA GLY A 292 -8.00 -1.41 5.71
C GLY A 292 -8.25 -2.79 5.09
N VAL A 293 -8.25 -3.83 5.92
CA VAL A 293 -8.79 -5.15 5.59
C VAL A 293 -9.90 -5.46 6.58
N VAL A 294 -11.12 -5.57 6.08
CA VAL A 294 -12.30 -6.02 6.85
C VAL A 294 -12.55 -7.49 6.55
N GLY A 295 -13.24 -8.19 7.47
CA GLY A 295 -13.62 -9.58 7.27
C GLY A 295 -12.57 -10.61 7.71
N ASN A 296 -13.06 -11.73 8.25
CA ASN A 296 -12.26 -12.81 8.82
C ASN A 296 -12.19 -14.02 7.87
N PRO A 297 -11.13 -14.86 7.95
CA PRO A 297 -10.05 -14.84 8.94
C PRO A 297 -8.88 -13.89 8.62
N LEU A 298 -8.88 -13.21 7.48
CA LEU A 298 -7.72 -12.44 7.03
C LEU A 298 -7.39 -11.26 7.95
N ALA A 299 -8.38 -10.43 8.31
CA ALA A 299 -8.14 -9.29 9.20
C ALA A 299 -7.51 -9.72 10.53
N SER A 300 -8.12 -10.71 11.20
CA SER A 300 -7.60 -11.27 12.46
C SER A 300 -6.17 -11.82 12.33
N ARG A 301 -5.86 -12.48 11.21
CA ARG A 301 -4.51 -12.99 10.95
C ARG A 301 -3.48 -11.87 10.86
N LEU A 302 -3.74 -10.85 10.05
CA LEU A 302 -2.81 -9.73 9.86
C LEU A 302 -2.59 -8.96 11.17
N ILE A 303 -3.65 -8.73 11.95
CA ILE A 303 -3.59 -8.14 13.29
C ILE A 303 -2.69 -8.97 14.21
N ALA A 304 -2.86 -10.30 14.23
CA ALA A 304 -2.07 -11.18 15.09
C ALA A 304 -0.57 -11.14 14.72
N SER A 305 -0.25 -11.15 13.43
CA SER A 305 1.14 -11.08 12.94
C SER A 305 1.78 -9.73 13.28
N ALA A 306 1.06 -8.62 13.14
CA ALA A 306 1.53 -7.29 13.57
C ALA A 306 1.78 -7.22 15.09
N ARG A 307 0.82 -7.67 15.92
CA ARG A 307 0.95 -7.67 17.39
C ARG A 307 2.14 -8.48 17.90
N THR A 308 2.42 -9.59 17.23
CA THR A 308 3.53 -10.50 17.55
C THR A 308 4.85 -10.13 16.85
N LYS A 309 4.89 -8.99 16.15
CA LYS A 309 6.07 -8.49 15.41
C LYS A 309 6.58 -9.45 14.32
N LYS A 310 5.69 -10.25 13.74
CA LYS A 310 5.97 -11.23 12.68
C LYS A 310 5.66 -10.65 11.31
N VAL A 311 6.38 -9.57 10.98
CA VAL A 311 6.24 -8.86 9.71
C VAL A 311 7.63 -8.57 9.14
N VAL A 312 7.82 -8.83 7.86
CA VAL A 312 9.10 -8.59 7.18
C VAL A 312 8.95 -7.52 6.12
N ASP A 313 9.93 -6.60 6.04
CA ASP A 313 10.07 -5.62 4.96
C ASP A 313 10.86 -6.24 3.80
N LEU A 314 10.26 -6.20 2.61
CA LEU A 314 10.76 -6.79 1.37
C LEU A 314 11.19 -5.74 0.35
N SER A 315 11.24 -4.47 0.74
CA SER A 315 11.58 -3.36 -0.15
C SER A 315 13.03 -2.92 -0.02
N VAL A 316 13.62 -2.62 -1.17
CA VAL A 316 14.93 -1.99 -1.25
C VAL A 316 14.86 -0.54 -0.77
N THR A 317 15.92 -0.07 -0.12
CA THR A 317 16.03 1.31 0.36
C THR A 317 16.42 2.25 -0.79
N LEU A 318 15.74 3.38 -0.91
CA LEU A 318 16.02 4.42 -1.90
C LEU A 318 17.02 5.44 -1.35
N ALA A 319 18.10 5.69 -2.08
CA ALA A 319 19.03 6.79 -1.84
C ALA A 319 19.70 7.20 -3.16
N ASP A 320 20.31 8.40 -3.17
CA ASP A 320 20.93 9.02 -4.37
C ASP A 320 22.05 8.16 -4.97
N ASP A 321 22.71 7.35 -4.15
CA ASP A 321 23.84 6.50 -4.53
C ASP A 321 23.45 5.02 -4.72
N MET A 322 22.17 4.66 -4.64
CA MET A 322 21.73 3.27 -4.84
C MET A 322 21.34 3.02 -6.31
N PRO A 323 21.53 1.78 -6.84
CA PRO A 323 21.16 1.40 -8.20
C PRO A 323 19.63 1.16 -8.29
N SER A 324 18.84 2.14 -7.85
CA SER A 324 17.38 2.07 -7.72
C SER A 324 16.66 2.42 -9.02
N SER A 325 17.26 3.22 -9.89
CA SER A 325 16.68 3.64 -11.17
C SER A 325 17.26 2.86 -12.34
N TRP A 326 16.47 2.68 -13.40
CA TRP A 326 16.93 2.02 -14.62
C TRP A 326 17.99 2.87 -15.34
N PRO A 327 19.24 2.39 -15.50
CA PRO A 327 20.32 3.19 -16.08
C PRO A 327 20.18 3.35 -17.61
N GLY A 328 19.23 2.66 -18.25
CA GLY A 328 19.11 2.62 -19.69
C GLY A 328 20.03 1.59 -20.35
N LYS A 329 19.66 1.14 -21.55
CA LYS A 329 20.52 0.30 -22.41
C LYS A 329 21.11 1.16 -23.51
N GLY A 330 22.44 1.18 -23.63
CA GLY A 330 23.14 1.99 -24.63
C GLY A 330 23.06 3.50 -24.37
N VAL A 331 23.47 4.29 -25.36
CA VAL A 331 23.63 5.74 -25.24
C VAL A 331 22.29 6.47 -25.41
N GLY A 332 21.98 7.41 -24.51
CA GLY A 332 20.78 8.26 -24.60
C GLY A 332 19.48 7.65 -24.07
N ASN A 333 19.54 6.44 -23.51
CA ASN A 333 18.38 5.72 -22.99
C ASN A 333 18.26 5.73 -21.45
N HIS A 334 19.07 6.55 -20.78
CA HIS A 334 19.02 6.71 -19.33
C HIS A 334 17.63 7.21 -18.89
N ARG A 335 17.07 6.63 -17.82
CA ARG A 335 15.81 7.12 -17.20
C ARG A 335 16.10 8.18 -16.15
N GLN A 336 15.07 8.77 -15.56
CA GLN A 336 15.30 9.70 -14.47
C GLN A 336 15.89 8.94 -13.26
N SER A 337 17.07 9.39 -12.78
CA SER A 337 17.63 8.87 -11.52
C SER A 337 16.80 9.33 -10.34
N TYR A 338 16.82 8.56 -9.27
CA TYR A 338 16.44 9.02 -7.94
C TYR A 338 17.35 10.17 -7.50
N MET A 339 16.76 11.29 -7.11
CA MET A 339 17.47 12.46 -6.61
C MET A 339 16.72 13.07 -5.44
N THR A 340 17.43 13.26 -4.33
CA THR A 340 16.95 14.03 -3.18
C THR A 340 17.19 15.52 -3.43
N ILE A 341 16.12 16.29 -3.50
CA ILE A 341 16.12 17.75 -3.67
C ILE A 341 15.84 18.39 -2.31
N ARG A 342 16.75 19.24 -1.85
CA ARG A 342 16.63 19.94 -0.55
C ARG A 342 16.11 21.36 -0.74
N PHE A 343 15.15 21.78 0.07
CA PHE A 343 14.61 23.13 0.04
C PHE A 343 14.21 23.62 1.43
N GLY A 344 14.12 24.94 1.60
CA GLY A 344 13.73 25.55 2.87
C GLY A 344 14.59 25.10 4.06
N MET A 345 14.03 25.27 5.26
CA MET A 345 14.61 24.78 6.50
C MET A 345 13.49 24.46 7.46
N ASN A 346 13.46 23.23 7.99
CA ASN A 346 12.51 22.87 9.04
C ASN A 346 12.89 23.64 10.33
N PRO A 347 12.01 24.51 10.85
CA PRO A 347 12.33 25.35 11.99
C PRO A 347 12.48 24.57 13.30
N ASN A 348 11.92 23.36 13.40
CA ASN A 348 11.86 22.58 14.64
C ASN A 348 13.09 21.66 14.78
N ILE A 349 13.49 21.01 13.69
CA ILE A 349 14.60 20.04 13.69
C ILE A 349 15.88 20.55 13.02
N LYS A 350 15.86 21.77 12.44
CA LYS A 350 17.02 22.47 11.85
C LYS A 350 17.70 21.72 10.69
N VAL A 351 16.92 20.99 9.89
CA VAL A 351 17.38 20.35 8.65
C VAL A 351 16.55 20.84 7.46
N PRO A 352 17.09 20.84 6.22
CA PRO A 352 16.30 21.14 5.03
C PRO A 352 15.15 20.16 4.84
N PHE A 353 14.03 20.63 4.30
CA PHE A 353 12.98 19.74 3.80
C PHE A 353 13.49 18.97 2.57
N MET A 354 12.91 17.81 2.32
CA MET A 354 13.31 16.90 1.24
C MET A 354 12.14 16.65 0.29
N LEU A 355 12.42 16.81 -1.01
CA LEU A 355 11.64 16.35 -2.15
C LEU A 355 12.44 15.25 -2.85
N HIS A 356 11.77 14.40 -3.59
CA HIS A 356 12.37 13.37 -4.42
C HIS A 356 11.95 13.58 -5.86
N MET A 357 12.92 13.57 -6.77
CA MET A 357 12.70 13.44 -8.20
C MET A 357 13.11 12.04 -8.62
N LEU A 358 12.18 11.25 -9.16
CA LEU A 358 12.44 9.85 -9.51
C LEU A 358 11.65 9.39 -10.73
N ASP A 359 12.12 8.34 -11.40
CA ASP A 359 11.31 7.59 -12.35
C ASP A 359 10.26 6.74 -11.60
N SER A 360 9.06 6.64 -12.15
CA SER A 360 7.94 5.83 -11.62
C SER A 360 8.25 4.33 -11.39
N HIS A 361 9.36 3.82 -11.93
CA HIS A 361 9.84 2.44 -11.73
C HIS A 361 11.11 2.38 -10.85
N THR A 362 11.30 3.36 -9.97
CA THR A 362 12.47 3.42 -9.06
C THR A 362 12.29 2.52 -7.83
N GLY A 363 13.29 1.69 -7.55
CA GLY A 363 13.32 0.75 -6.42
C GLY A 363 12.15 -0.23 -6.46
N THR A 364 11.61 -0.62 -5.30
CA THR A 364 10.45 -1.53 -5.28
C THR A 364 9.21 -0.83 -5.85
N HIS A 365 8.68 -1.35 -6.96
CA HIS A 365 7.62 -0.65 -7.70
C HIS A 365 6.62 -1.59 -8.37
N LEU A 366 5.45 -1.03 -8.69
CA LEU A 366 4.40 -1.64 -9.50
C LEU A 366 4.73 -1.53 -10.97
N VAL A 367 4.47 -2.61 -11.71
CA VAL A 367 4.34 -2.60 -13.16
C VAL A 367 2.86 -2.81 -13.55
N PRO A 368 2.10 -1.73 -13.83
CA PRO A 368 0.71 -1.83 -14.27
C PRO A 368 0.63 -2.22 -15.77
N PRO A 369 -0.54 -2.69 -16.27
CA PRO A 369 -0.66 -3.07 -17.68
C PRO A 369 -0.36 -1.92 -18.65
N SER A 370 -0.66 -0.68 -18.27
CA SER A 370 -0.37 0.51 -19.10
C SER A 370 1.13 0.80 -19.26
N TYR A 371 2.03 0.14 -18.51
CA TYR A 371 3.47 0.26 -18.69
C TYR A 371 3.91 -0.10 -20.12
N ALA A 372 3.45 -1.25 -20.63
CA ALA A 372 3.85 -1.79 -21.93
C ALA A 372 2.68 -1.96 -22.92
N LEU A 373 1.44 -1.75 -22.47
CA LEU A 373 0.29 -1.76 -23.36
C LEU A 373 -0.15 -0.34 -23.73
N PRO A 374 -0.19 0.03 -25.01
CA PRO A 374 -0.85 1.25 -25.45
C PRO A 374 -2.35 1.25 -25.14
N LYS A 375 -2.91 2.45 -25.16
CA LYS A 375 -4.36 2.69 -25.08
C LYS A 375 -5.08 2.07 -26.29
N PRO A 376 -6.37 1.71 -26.14
CA PRO A 376 -7.21 1.29 -27.27
C PRO A 376 -7.14 2.29 -28.43
N GLY A 377 -7.06 1.78 -29.66
CA GLY A 377 -6.97 2.61 -30.87
C GLY A 377 -5.56 3.08 -31.26
N PHE A 378 -4.51 2.66 -30.55
CA PHE A 378 -3.13 2.94 -30.95
C PHE A 378 -2.77 2.26 -32.28
N ASP A 379 -2.17 3.04 -33.19
CA ASP A 379 -1.65 2.56 -34.46
C ASP A 379 -0.25 1.93 -34.29
N ASN A 380 -0.17 0.61 -34.40
CA ASN A 380 1.07 -0.15 -34.32
C ASN A 380 2.11 0.25 -35.38
N ALA A 381 1.71 0.91 -36.48
CA ALA A 381 2.67 1.43 -37.45
C ALA A 381 3.55 2.56 -36.87
N ARG A 382 3.10 3.23 -35.80
CA ARG A 382 3.87 4.29 -35.11
C ARG A 382 5.05 3.78 -34.30
N TYR A 383 5.12 2.47 -34.00
CA TYR A 383 6.32 1.90 -33.39
C TYR A 383 7.55 2.02 -34.28
N ALA A 384 8.74 2.03 -33.68
CA ALA A 384 9.99 1.84 -34.40
C ALA A 384 9.98 0.52 -35.20
N PRO A 385 10.67 0.43 -36.36
CA PRO A 385 10.70 -0.77 -37.20
C PRO A 385 11.05 -2.05 -36.45
N GLU A 386 12.01 -1.98 -35.53
CA GLU A 386 12.50 -3.09 -34.71
C GLU A 386 11.39 -3.58 -33.78
N VAL A 387 10.70 -2.66 -33.10
CA VAL A 387 9.57 -2.99 -32.21
C VAL A 387 8.40 -3.60 -32.99
N ARG A 388 8.13 -3.13 -34.22
CA ARG A 388 7.10 -3.74 -35.09
C ARG A 388 7.44 -5.18 -35.47
N GLN A 389 8.72 -5.46 -35.72
CA GLN A 389 9.19 -6.82 -35.99
C GLN A 389 9.04 -7.71 -34.75
N ILE A 390 9.48 -7.22 -33.58
CA ILE A 390 9.30 -7.91 -32.29
C ILE A 390 7.82 -8.19 -31.99
N LEU A 391 6.95 -7.23 -32.29
CA LEU A 391 5.49 -7.36 -32.14
C LEU A 391 4.93 -8.45 -33.06
N LYS A 392 5.32 -8.44 -34.34
CA LYS A 392 4.89 -9.48 -35.30
C LYS A 392 5.27 -10.88 -34.83
N GLU A 393 6.48 -11.05 -34.31
CA GLU A 393 6.94 -12.33 -33.77
C GLU A 393 6.20 -12.73 -32.49
N TYR A 394 5.96 -11.78 -31.59
CA TYR A 394 5.15 -12.00 -30.40
C TYR A 394 3.75 -12.48 -30.78
N GLU A 395 3.07 -11.76 -31.68
CA GLU A 395 1.68 -12.03 -32.04
C GLU A 395 1.52 -13.36 -32.78
N ALA A 396 2.51 -13.74 -33.58
CA ALA A 396 2.56 -15.04 -34.23
C ALA A 396 2.62 -16.21 -33.21
N ARG A 397 3.17 -15.98 -32.01
CA ARG A 397 3.37 -17.03 -31.01
C ARG A 397 2.35 -17.01 -29.87
N TYR A 398 1.99 -15.84 -29.37
CA TYR A 398 1.18 -15.68 -28.16
C TYR A 398 -0.19 -15.01 -28.41
N GLY A 399 -0.50 -14.71 -29.67
CA GLY A 399 -1.71 -13.99 -30.07
C GLY A 399 -1.55 -12.48 -29.99
N VAL A 400 -2.59 -11.77 -30.44
CA VAL A 400 -2.61 -10.29 -30.55
C VAL A 400 -2.25 -9.64 -29.22
N ARG A 401 -1.35 -8.65 -29.26
CA ARG A 401 -1.01 -7.84 -28.09
C ARG A 401 -2.23 -7.03 -27.65
N GLY A 402 -2.62 -7.13 -26.37
CA GLY A 402 -3.75 -6.41 -25.80
C GLY A 402 -3.55 -4.89 -25.70
N THR A 403 -4.56 -4.14 -25.26
CA THR A 403 -4.44 -2.70 -24.95
C THR A 403 -4.90 -2.45 -23.52
N SER A 404 -4.47 -1.35 -22.92
CA SER A 404 -4.88 -1.02 -21.56
C SER A 404 -4.91 0.49 -21.28
N THR A 405 -5.78 0.89 -20.37
CA THR A 405 -5.80 2.21 -19.73
C THR A 405 -5.50 2.12 -18.23
N VAL A 406 -5.22 0.91 -17.71
CA VAL A 406 -5.03 0.66 -16.28
C VAL A 406 -3.67 1.17 -15.84
N THR A 407 -3.67 2.33 -15.20
CA THR A 407 -2.55 2.97 -14.50
C THR A 407 -2.52 2.60 -13.02
N THR A 408 -1.46 2.99 -12.31
CA THR A 408 -1.16 2.56 -10.93
C THR A 408 -2.32 2.74 -9.95
N GLU A 409 -3.01 3.88 -9.98
CA GLU A 409 -4.13 4.16 -9.09
C GLU A 409 -5.36 3.28 -9.34
N GLN A 410 -5.47 2.72 -10.55
CA GLN A 410 -6.58 1.87 -10.98
C GLN A 410 -6.36 0.39 -10.65
N VAL A 411 -5.13 -0.02 -10.32
CA VAL A 411 -4.84 -1.39 -9.90
C VAL A 411 -5.46 -1.63 -8.52
N PRO A 412 -6.38 -2.58 -8.35
CA PRO A 412 -6.96 -2.87 -7.05
C PRO A 412 -5.90 -3.34 -6.05
N LEU A 413 -5.92 -2.81 -4.82
CA LEU A 413 -4.98 -3.24 -3.76
C LEU A 413 -5.00 -4.75 -3.52
N ALA A 414 -6.19 -5.37 -3.60
CA ALA A 414 -6.34 -6.82 -3.45
C ALA A 414 -5.62 -7.62 -4.55
N GLN A 415 -5.29 -7.01 -5.71
CA GLN A 415 -4.54 -7.68 -6.77
C GLN A 415 -3.06 -7.84 -6.42
N THR A 416 -2.47 -6.89 -5.69
CA THR A 416 -1.06 -6.90 -5.27
C THR A 416 -0.87 -7.49 -3.87
N CYS A 417 -1.90 -8.12 -3.31
CA CYS A 417 -1.89 -8.72 -1.98
C CYS A 417 -2.43 -10.15 -2.04
N GLY A 418 -1.80 -11.07 -1.31
CA GLY A 418 -2.23 -12.47 -1.33
C GLY A 418 -1.25 -13.41 -0.62
N VAL A 419 -1.60 -14.68 -0.54
CA VAL A 419 -0.69 -15.70 -0.01
C VAL A 419 0.51 -15.82 -0.96
N ALA A 420 1.71 -15.68 -0.41
CA ALA A 420 2.96 -15.74 -1.17
C ALA A 420 3.30 -17.19 -1.54
N ARG A 421 3.57 -17.41 -2.83
CA ARG A 421 4.14 -18.64 -3.39
C ARG A 421 5.54 -18.33 -3.90
N VAL A 422 6.55 -18.63 -3.09
CA VAL A 422 7.94 -18.30 -3.40
C VAL A 422 8.56 -19.38 -4.26
N VAL A 423 8.79 -19.08 -5.53
CA VAL A 423 9.48 -19.96 -6.48
C VAL A 423 10.97 -19.63 -6.43
N ASP A 424 11.75 -20.52 -5.84
CA ASP A 424 13.21 -20.37 -5.82
C ASP A 424 13.80 -20.61 -7.21
N VAL A 425 14.50 -19.60 -7.73
CA VAL A 425 15.17 -19.59 -9.02
C VAL A 425 16.64 -19.19 -8.89
N ALA A 426 17.20 -19.15 -7.68
CA ALA A 426 18.60 -18.79 -7.44
C ALA A 426 19.58 -19.71 -8.19
N ASN A 427 19.21 -20.98 -8.38
CA ASN A 427 20.01 -21.95 -9.14
C ASN A 427 20.09 -21.65 -10.66
N LEU A 428 19.33 -20.68 -11.18
CA LEU A 428 19.45 -20.25 -12.58
C LEU A 428 20.61 -19.27 -12.78
N ARG A 429 21.18 -18.72 -11.70
CA ARG A 429 22.35 -17.85 -11.77
C ARG A 429 23.59 -18.65 -12.17
N GLY A 430 24.43 -18.05 -13.00
CA GLY A 430 25.63 -18.64 -13.60
C GLY A 430 25.35 -19.65 -14.72
N THR A 431 24.16 -19.66 -15.31
CA THR A 431 23.78 -20.68 -16.32
C THR A 431 23.94 -20.23 -17.77
N THR A 432 24.08 -18.93 -18.01
CA THR A 432 24.37 -18.36 -19.34
C THR A 432 25.88 -18.34 -19.60
N ARG A 433 26.26 -18.16 -20.86
CA ARG A 433 27.67 -18.14 -21.28
C ARG A 433 28.13 -16.71 -21.59
N PRO A 434 29.36 -16.31 -21.22
CA PRO A 434 29.87 -14.97 -21.48
C PRO A 434 29.77 -14.51 -22.93
N GLU A 435 29.92 -15.43 -23.90
CA GLU A 435 29.85 -15.11 -25.34
C GLU A 435 28.43 -14.75 -25.81
N GLN A 436 27.42 -14.99 -24.97
CA GLN A 436 26.01 -14.69 -25.24
C GLN A 436 25.55 -13.41 -24.54
N TRP A 437 26.38 -12.81 -23.69
CA TRP A 437 25.97 -11.62 -22.95
C TRP A 437 25.83 -10.39 -23.86
N PRO A 438 24.85 -9.50 -23.61
CA PRO A 438 23.88 -9.53 -22.51
C PRO A 438 22.78 -10.59 -22.72
N THR A 439 22.61 -11.51 -21.77
CA THR A 439 21.55 -12.54 -21.75
C THR A 439 21.15 -12.84 -20.31
N SER A 440 19.85 -13.05 -20.08
CA SER A 440 19.28 -13.47 -18.79
C SER A 440 18.96 -14.97 -18.78
N PRO A 441 19.19 -15.70 -17.68
CA PRO A 441 18.57 -16.99 -17.43
C PRO A 441 17.04 -16.89 -17.51
N ARG A 442 16.37 -17.94 -17.98
CA ARG A 442 14.91 -17.92 -18.24
C ARG A 442 14.16 -18.73 -17.19
N ILE A 443 13.17 -18.12 -16.56
CA ILE A 443 12.18 -18.78 -15.69
C ILE A 443 11.04 -19.25 -16.59
N THR A 444 10.97 -20.56 -16.83
CA THR A 444 10.07 -21.16 -17.82
C THR A 444 8.79 -21.75 -17.20
N ALA A 445 7.78 -22.01 -18.03
CA ALA A 445 6.58 -22.73 -17.61
C ALA A 445 6.88 -24.15 -17.08
N GLU A 446 7.95 -24.79 -17.58
CA GLU A 446 8.38 -26.09 -17.08
C GLU A 446 8.88 -26.01 -15.64
N ARG A 447 9.65 -24.96 -15.30
CA ARG A 447 10.08 -24.73 -13.93
C ARG A 447 8.89 -24.50 -12.98
N LEU A 448 7.85 -23.81 -13.46
CA LEU A 448 6.61 -23.62 -12.70
C LEU A 448 5.86 -24.94 -12.48
N ARG A 449 5.81 -25.82 -13.48
CA ARG A 449 5.25 -27.18 -13.32
C ARG A 449 6.02 -28.00 -12.29
N GLN A 450 7.35 -27.91 -12.29
CA GLN A 450 8.20 -28.56 -11.29
C GLN A 450 7.94 -28.02 -9.89
N PHE A 451 7.78 -26.69 -9.76
CA PHE A 451 7.38 -26.07 -8.50
C PHE A 451 6.02 -26.59 -8.02
N GLU A 452 5.00 -26.63 -8.88
CA GLU A 452 3.68 -27.17 -8.50
C GLU A 452 3.74 -28.66 -8.10
N ALA A 453 4.60 -29.44 -8.75
CA ALA A 453 4.79 -30.85 -8.40
C ALA A 453 5.42 -31.04 -7.01
N ALA A 454 6.25 -30.10 -6.56
CA ALA A 454 6.91 -30.14 -5.25
C ALA A 454 6.09 -29.48 -4.14
N GLU A 455 5.49 -28.31 -4.41
CA GLU A 455 4.91 -27.41 -3.40
C GLU A 455 3.39 -27.30 -3.50
N GLY A 456 2.78 -28.03 -4.43
CA GLY A 456 1.34 -28.03 -4.70
C GLY A 456 0.91 -26.98 -5.73
N MET A 457 -0.30 -27.16 -6.27
CA MET A 457 -0.85 -26.32 -7.33
C MET A 457 -0.93 -24.83 -6.96
N LEU A 458 -0.62 -23.96 -7.90
CA LEU A 458 -0.87 -22.52 -7.81
C LEU A 458 -2.37 -22.25 -7.93
N LYS A 459 -2.87 -21.26 -7.18
CA LYS A 459 -4.30 -20.95 -7.07
C LYS A 459 -4.57 -19.47 -7.29
N ARG A 460 -5.76 -19.16 -7.81
CA ARG A 460 -6.29 -17.80 -7.91
C ARG A 460 -6.20 -17.07 -6.57
N GLY A 461 -5.74 -15.82 -6.61
CA GLY A 461 -5.57 -14.95 -5.44
C GLY A 461 -4.25 -15.14 -4.68
N GLU A 462 -3.41 -16.09 -5.10
CA GLU A 462 -2.03 -16.19 -4.64
C GLU A 462 -1.12 -15.21 -5.41
N VAL A 463 -0.04 -14.77 -4.77
CA VAL A 463 1.02 -13.97 -5.39
C VAL A 463 2.24 -14.85 -5.60
N VAL A 464 2.68 -15.00 -6.86
CA VAL A 464 3.86 -15.81 -7.19
C VAL A 464 5.10 -14.92 -7.18
N ILE A 465 6.07 -15.23 -6.32
CA ILE A 465 7.27 -14.41 -6.12
C ILE A 465 8.50 -15.23 -6.49
N PHE A 466 9.30 -14.72 -7.42
CA PHE A 466 10.55 -15.33 -7.86
C PHE A 466 11.69 -14.86 -6.97
N ARG A 467 12.31 -15.81 -6.26
CA ARG A 467 13.49 -15.56 -5.43
C ARG A 467 14.74 -15.97 -6.19
N SER A 468 15.53 -14.99 -6.61
CA SER A 468 16.84 -15.21 -7.23
C SER A 468 18.01 -14.88 -6.29
N GLY A 469 17.75 -14.11 -5.22
CA GLY A 469 18.76 -13.53 -4.35
C GLY A 469 19.48 -12.33 -4.96
N TRP A 470 18.96 -11.75 -6.05
CA TRP A 470 19.68 -10.74 -6.84
C TRP A 470 19.87 -9.42 -6.09
N SER A 471 18.79 -8.76 -5.64
CA SER A 471 18.90 -7.54 -4.83
C SER A 471 19.76 -7.75 -3.58
N ASP A 472 19.60 -8.88 -2.90
CA ASP A 472 20.38 -9.20 -1.69
C ASP A 472 21.90 -9.22 -1.96
N GLU A 473 22.33 -9.57 -3.18
CA GLU A 473 23.75 -9.68 -3.54
C GLU A 473 24.32 -8.45 -4.25
N PHE A 474 23.51 -7.76 -5.06
CA PHE A 474 24.03 -6.71 -5.95
C PHE A 474 23.53 -5.30 -5.65
N TYR A 475 22.53 -5.15 -4.77
CA TYR A 475 21.97 -3.84 -4.41
C TYR A 475 22.86 -3.12 -3.38
N HIS A 476 23.93 -2.51 -3.87
CA HIS A 476 24.94 -1.78 -3.09
C HIS A 476 25.09 -0.35 -3.58
N PRO A 477 25.62 0.57 -2.75
CA PRO A 477 26.00 1.90 -3.21
C PRO A 477 26.89 1.87 -4.47
N LEU A 478 26.66 2.82 -5.36
CA LEU A 478 27.45 3.02 -6.58
C LEU A 478 28.89 3.46 -6.20
N PRO A 479 29.91 3.01 -6.96
CA PRO A 479 29.82 2.24 -8.20
C PRO A 479 29.71 0.72 -8.02
N MET A 480 29.82 0.16 -6.81
CA MET A 480 29.69 -1.30 -6.62
C MET A 480 28.32 -1.83 -7.09
N GLY A 481 27.27 -1.01 -6.93
CA GLY A 481 25.92 -1.28 -7.42
C GLY A 481 25.76 -1.37 -8.94
N GLU A 482 26.78 -1.01 -9.75
CA GLU A 482 26.72 -1.18 -11.21
C GLU A 482 26.45 -2.63 -11.61
N LYS A 483 26.91 -3.59 -10.80
CA LYS A 483 26.64 -5.03 -10.96
C LYS A 483 25.15 -5.39 -10.87
N CYS A 484 24.33 -4.56 -10.24
CA CYS A 484 22.90 -4.82 -10.11
C CYS A 484 22.17 -4.73 -11.44
N GLN A 485 22.56 -3.77 -12.29
CA GLN A 485 21.83 -3.43 -13.51
C GLN A 485 22.76 -3.10 -14.68
N ALA A 486 23.65 -2.12 -14.51
CA ALA A 486 24.45 -1.55 -15.59
C ALA A 486 25.41 -2.57 -16.21
N ASP A 487 26.15 -3.34 -15.41
CA ASP A 487 27.08 -4.35 -15.93
C ASP A 487 26.37 -5.47 -16.71
N PRO A 488 25.27 -6.07 -16.21
CA PRO A 488 24.46 -7.00 -16.98
C PRO A 488 23.90 -6.42 -18.29
N LEU A 489 23.37 -5.20 -18.25
CA LEU A 489 22.78 -4.55 -19.43
C LEU A 489 23.81 -4.26 -20.53
N ASN A 490 25.06 -4.01 -20.13
CA ASN A 490 26.17 -3.78 -21.03
C ASN A 490 26.95 -5.08 -21.37
N GLY A 491 26.45 -6.25 -20.97
CA GLY A 491 27.04 -7.55 -21.30
C GLY A 491 28.37 -7.85 -20.60
N LYS A 492 28.72 -7.11 -19.54
CA LYS A 492 29.93 -7.37 -18.73
C LYS A 492 29.75 -8.51 -17.73
N SER A 493 28.49 -8.84 -17.43
CA SER A 493 28.10 -9.95 -16.56
C SER A 493 26.78 -10.55 -17.05
N GLU A 494 26.42 -11.72 -16.51
CA GLU A 494 25.13 -12.35 -16.77
C GLU A 494 23.96 -11.48 -16.29
N GLY A 495 22.82 -11.53 -17.01
CA GLY A 495 21.55 -10.93 -16.59
C GLY A 495 20.89 -11.66 -15.42
N TRP A 496 20.03 -10.97 -14.68
CA TRP A 496 19.21 -11.64 -13.66
C TRP A 496 18.25 -12.67 -14.26
N PRO A 497 17.81 -13.70 -13.50
CA PRO A 497 16.75 -14.60 -13.92
C PRO A 497 15.48 -13.83 -14.29
N ALA A 498 15.03 -14.01 -15.53
CA ALA A 498 13.91 -13.28 -16.13
C ALA A 498 12.72 -14.19 -16.40
N LEU A 499 11.52 -13.68 -16.19
CA LEU A 499 10.28 -14.42 -16.41
C LEU A 499 10.02 -14.57 -17.91
N ALA A 500 9.92 -15.80 -18.41
CA ALA A 500 9.61 -16.01 -19.82
C ALA A 500 8.10 -15.83 -20.11
N SER A 501 7.75 -15.38 -21.31
CA SER A 501 6.36 -15.07 -21.66
C SER A 501 5.44 -16.29 -21.65
N ASP A 502 5.95 -17.50 -21.93
CA ASP A 502 5.21 -18.75 -21.79
C ASP A 502 4.91 -19.09 -20.31
N ALA A 503 5.83 -18.75 -19.40
CA ALA A 503 5.59 -18.82 -17.96
C ALA A 503 4.51 -17.83 -17.52
N VAL A 504 4.49 -16.61 -18.07
CA VAL A 504 3.40 -15.64 -17.84
C VAL A 504 2.05 -16.19 -18.28
N VAL A 505 1.98 -16.75 -19.51
CA VAL A 505 0.74 -17.36 -20.02
C VAL A 505 0.25 -18.44 -19.07
N TYR A 506 1.15 -19.34 -18.67
CA TYR A 506 0.86 -20.43 -17.76
C TYR A 506 0.33 -19.94 -16.39
N LEU A 507 0.94 -18.91 -15.80
CA LEU A 507 0.48 -18.33 -14.53
C LEU A 507 -0.92 -17.72 -14.64
N ALA A 508 -1.20 -17.01 -15.73
CA ALA A 508 -2.53 -16.45 -15.97
C ALA A 508 -3.60 -17.54 -16.12
N GLU A 509 -3.28 -18.66 -16.78
CA GLU A 509 -4.17 -19.82 -16.88
C GLU A 509 -4.49 -20.45 -15.51
N ARG A 510 -3.59 -20.30 -14.53
CA ARG A 510 -3.84 -20.65 -13.11
C ARG A 510 -4.63 -19.59 -12.34
N GLY A 511 -4.95 -18.46 -12.96
CA GLY A 511 -5.64 -17.34 -12.34
C GLY A 511 -4.77 -16.46 -11.45
N ILE A 512 -3.45 -16.52 -11.60
CA ILE A 512 -2.51 -15.62 -10.92
C ILE A 512 -2.62 -14.23 -11.53
N ALA A 513 -2.81 -13.20 -10.70
CA ALA A 513 -3.01 -11.82 -11.13
C ALA A 513 -1.83 -10.89 -10.78
N CYS A 514 -0.90 -11.35 -9.92
CA CYS A 514 0.28 -10.60 -9.53
C CYS A 514 1.50 -11.53 -9.40
N VAL A 515 2.63 -11.08 -9.95
CA VAL A 515 3.93 -11.73 -9.82
C VAL A 515 4.95 -10.77 -9.23
N GLY A 516 5.90 -11.29 -8.45
CA GLY A 516 6.97 -10.51 -7.83
C GLY A 516 8.36 -11.04 -8.19
N THR A 517 9.37 -10.19 -8.19
CA THR A 517 10.78 -10.60 -8.32
C THR A 517 11.70 -9.77 -7.43
N ASP A 518 12.74 -10.39 -6.89
CA ASP A 518 13.86 -9.67 -6.23
C ASP A 518 14.92 -9.17 -7.21
N ALA A 519 14.71 -9.34 -8.51
CA ALA A 519 15.55 -8.76 -9.54
C ALA A 519 15.10 -7.34 -9.94
N PRO A 520 15.93 -6.56 -10.67
CA PRO A 520 15.59 -5.22 -11.10
C PRO A 520 14.30 -5.16 -11.93
N THR A 521 14.11 -6.16 -12.79
CA THR A 521 12.93 -6.28 -13.63
C THR A 521 12.51 -7.74 -13.86
N LEU A 522 11.26 -7.98 -14.24
CA LEU A 522 10.77 -9.29 -14.67
C LEU A 522 11.30 -9.68 -16.05
N GLY A 523 11.50 -8.71 -16.94
CA GLY A 523 11.80 -8.94 -18.35
C GLY A 523 13.26 -9.28 -18.71
N GLY A 524 14.21 -9.09 -17.78
CA GLY A 524 15.63 -9.37 -18.04
C GLY A 524 16.34 -8.31 -18.88
N VAL A 525 17.55 -8.62 -19.33
CA VAL A 525 18.44 -7.70 -20.09
C VAL A 525 18.23 -7.73 -21.61
N ASP A 526 17.57 -8.77 -22.14
CA ASP A 526 17.23 -8.88 -23.55
C ASP A 526 15.93 -8.12 -23.84
N GLU A 527 15.99 -7.13 -24.73
CA GLU A 527 14.87 -6.21 -24.98
C GLU A 527 13.67 -6.91 -25.61
N ARG A 528 13.91 -7.91 -26.47
CA ARG A 528 12.85 -8.64 -27.14
C ARG A 528 12.10 -9.53 -26.15
N GLU A 529 12.82 -10.32 -25.35
CA GLU A 529 12.22 -11.17 -24.32
C GLU A 529 11.53 -10.32 -23.23
N SER A 530 12.12 -9.18 -22.88
CA SER A 530 11.54 -8.23 -21.93
C SER A 530 10.20 -7.68 -22.42
N LEU A 531 10.13 -7.22 -23.67
CA LEU A 531 8.88 -6.75 -24.29
C LEU A 531 7.80 -7.83 -24.31
N TRP A 532 8.16 -9.04 -24.72
CA TRP A 532 7.21 -10.14 -24.76
C TRP A 532 6.65 -10.46 -23.37
N THR A 533 7.47 -10.36 -22.33
CA THR A 533 7.07 -10.58 -20.93
C THR A 533 6.04 -9.56 -20.48
N TYR A 534 6.30 -8.26 -20.70
CA TYR A 534 5.35 -7.22 -20.28
C TYR A 534 4.09 -7.16 -21.13
N TRP A 535 4.18 -7.44 -22.44
CA TRP A 535 3.00 -7.61 -23.28
C TRP A 535 2.15 -8.80 -22.83
N ALA A 536 2.78 -9.92 -22.47
CA ALA A 536 2.06 -11.08 -21.96
C ALA A 536 1.36 -10.79 -20.63
N LEU A 537 2.05 -10.12 -19.69
CA LEU A 537 1.51 -9.73 -18.38
C LEU A 537 0.30 -8.81 -18.56
N GLY A 538 0.49 -7.68 -19.25
CA GLY A 538 -0.55 -6.68 -19.43
C GLY A 538 -1.75 -7.22 -20.19
N THR A 539 -1.54 -8.04 -21.24
CA THR A 539 -2.64 -8.60 -22.05
C THR A 539 -3.55 -9.52 -21.23
N ARG A 540 -3.00 -10.12 -20.15
CA ARG A 540 -3.72 -11.02 -19.24
C ARG A 540 -4.23 -10.31 -17.98
N GLY A 541 -4.12 -8.98 -17.92
CA GLY A 541 -4.51 -8.19 -16.76
C GLY A 541 -3.65 -8.45 -15.51
N MET A 542 -2.47 -9.06 -15.67
CA MET A 542 -1.54 -9.30 -14.58
C MET A 542 -0.72 -8.04 -14.30
N VAL A 543 -0.25 -7.89 -13.06
CA VAL A 543 0.70 -6.85 -12.62
C VAL A 543 1.99 -7.46 -12.09
N GLY A 544 3.07 -6.67 -12.15
CA GLY A 544 4.37 -7.03 -11.59
C GLY A 544 4.71 -6.21 -10.35
N VAL A 545 5.47 -6.80 -9.42
CA VAL A 545 6.20 -6.09 -8.37
C VAL A 545 7.70 -6.42 -8.50
N GLU A 546 8.51 -5.42 -8.80
CA GLU A 546 9.93 -5.60 -9.10
C GLU A 546 10.80 -5.03 -7.98
N PHE A 547 12.10 -5.34 -7.96
CA PHE A 547 13.05 -4.84 -6.96
C PHE A 547 12.67 -5.18 -5.50
N LEU A 548 12.24 -6.42 -5.26
CA LEU A 548 12.10 -6.95 -3.90
C LEU A 548 13.48 -7.34 -3.31
N THR A 549 13.55 -7.50 -2.00
CA THR A 549 14.73 -7.98 -1.26
C THR A 549 14.27 -8.85 -0.08
N ASN A 550 15.20 -9.48 0.64
CA ASN A 550 14.94 -10.29 1.83
C ASN A 550 13.97 -11.47 1.60
N LEU A 551 13.77 -11.91 0.36
CA LEU A 551 12.81 -12.99 0.05
C LEU A 551 13.16 -14.33 0.69
N ARG A 552 14.40 -14.52 1.16
CA ARG A 552 14.81 -15.68 1.98
C ARG A 552 14.07 -15.78 3.32
N SER A 553 13.52 -14.68 3.81
CA SER A 553 12.75 -14.63 5.06
C SER A 553 11.34 -15.21 4.91
N LEU A 554 10.83 -15.25 3.67
CA LEU A 554 9.49 -15.73 3.39
C LEU A 554 9.41 -17.25 3.50
N LYS A 555 8.35 -17.71 4.16
CA LYS A 555 7.96 -19.12 4.23
C LYS A 555 6.61 -19.31 3.56
N SER A 556 6.32 -20.55 3.15
CA SER A 556 5.00 -20.91 2.63
C SER A 556 3.89 -20.44 3.59
N GLY A 557 2.86 -19.82 3.04
CA GLY A 557 1.71 -19.31 3.78
C GLY A 557 1.77 -17.84 4.13
N HIS A 558 2.93 -17.17 4.16
CA HIS A 558 3.02 -15.72 4.44
C HIS A 558 2.05 -14.93 3.55
N TYR A 559 1.42 -13.90 4.11
CA TYR A 559 0.55 -13.01 3.35
C TYR A 559 1.35 -11.80 2.88
N PHE A 560 1.62 -11.74 1.58
CA PHE A 560 2.32 -10.65 0.91
C PHE A 560 1.38 -9.47 0.71
N VAL A 561 1.89 -8.27 0.95
CA VAL A 561 1.21 -7.01 0.71
C VAL A 561 2.19 -6.10 -0.03
N PHE A 562 1.78 -5.59 -1.17
CA PHE A 562 2.44 -4.47 -1.82
C PHE A 562 1.43 -3.35 -2.08
N ALA A 563 1.78 -2.13 -1.70
CA ALA A 563 0.94 -0.96 -1.91
C ALA A 563 1.76 0.17 -2.57
N PRO A 564 1.45 0.52 -3.84
CA PRO A 564 2.03 1.66 -4.51
C PRO A 564 1.26 2.95 -4.21
N ILE A 565 1.98 4.07 -4.27
CA ILE A 565 1.40 5.41 -4.10
C ILE A 565 0.27 5.64 -5.12
N LYS A 566 -0.80 6.33 -4.71
CA LYS A 566 -2.04 6.48 -5.51
C LYS A 566 -1.97 7.64 -6.50
N VAL A 567 -0.99 7.63 -7.40
CA VAL A 567 -0.78 8.69 -8.38
C VAL A 567 -1.64 8.45 -9.62
N ARG A 568 -2.49 9.43 -9.96
CA ARG A 568 -3.34 9.40 -11.15
C ARG A 568 -2.51 9.36 -12.43
N ASP A 569 -2.93 8.56 -13.39
CA ASP A 569 -2.30 8.45 -14.72
C ASP A 569 -0.82 8.02 -14.69
N CYS A 570 -0.35 7.39 -13.60
CA CYS A 570 1.03 6.92 -13.48
C CYS A 570 1.19 5.50 -14.06
N HIS A 571 2.19 5.29 -14.91
CA HIS A 571 2.49 4.06 -15.64
C HIS A 571 3.53 3.17 -14.93
N GLY A 572 3.98 3.61 -13.75
CA GLY A 572 4.71 2.82 -12.75
C GLY A 572 4.22 3.22 -11.36
N GLY A 573 4.63 2.52 -10.31
CA GLY A 573 4.16 2.84 -8.97
C GLY A 573 5.19 2.55 -7.90
N PRO A 574 6.02 3.53 -7.48
CA PRO A 574 6.87 3.38 -6.31
C PRO A 574 6.01 2.99 -5.11
N GLY A 575 6.48 2.05 -4.32
CA GLY A 575 5.70 1.54 -3.20
C GLY A 575 6.56 0.78 -2.22
N ARG A 576 5.89 0.04 -1.34
CA ARG A 576 6.55 -0.82 -0.37
C ARG A 576 5.88 -2.19 -0.30
N ALA A 577 6.70 -3.21 -0.13
CA ALA A 577 6.29 -4.59 0.04
C ALA A 577 6.62 -5.05 1.46
N ILE A 578 5.63 -5.63 2.13
CA ILE A 578 5.80 -6.29 3.42
C ILE A 578 5.09 -7.65 3.41
N ALA A 579 5.46 -8.55 4.30
CA ALA A 579 4.78 -9.83 4.45
C ALA A 579 4.50 -10.17 5.92
N PHE A 580 3.32 -10.71 6.17
CA PHE A 580 2.82 -11.13 7.48
C PHE A 580 2.89 -12.66 7.60
N GLU A 581 3.39 -13.19 8.71
CA GLU A 581 3.45 -14.64 8.97
C GLU A 581 2.08 -15.31 9.01
#